data_AF-A0A401PV11-F1
#
_entry.id   AF-A0A401PV11-F1
#
_cell.length_a   1.000
_cell.length_b   1.000
_cell.length_c   1.000
_cell.angle_alpha   90.00
_cell.angle_beta   90.00
_cell.angle_gamma   90.00
#
_symmetry.space_group_name_H-M   'P 1'
#
loop_
_entity.id
_entity.type
_entity.pdbx_description
1 polymer ?
#
loop_
_entity_poly.entity_id
_entity_poly.type
_entity_poly.pdbx_seq_one_letter_code
_entity_poly.pdbx_strand_id
1 'polypeptide(L)'
;MAPEVFTQSTRYTIKADVFSYALCLWELLTGEIPFAHLKPAAAAADMAYHHVRPPVGYSIPKPISSLLISGWNACPEVSDPDELIHQSLLFGMMIKESEC
;
A
#
# COMPACT_ATOMS: atom_id res chain seq x y z
N MET A 1 1.81 8.82 3.11
CA MET A 1 1.61 9.75 1.96
C MET A 1 2.44 9.24 0.80
N ALA A 2 1.91 9.34 -0.43
CA ALA A 2 2.61 8.89 -1.63
C ALA A 2 3.87 9.74 -1.94
N PRO A 3 4.96 9.16 -2.47
CA PRO A 3 6.22 9.85 -2.76
C PRO A 3 6.06 11.09 -3.65
N GLU A 4 5.26 11.01 -4.70
CA GLU A 4 5.02 12.06 -5.69
C GLU A 4 4.29 13.27 -5.07
N VAL A 5 3.41 13.01 -4.09
CA VAL A 5 2.71 14.06 -3.33
C VAL A 5 3.65 14.69 -2.31
N PHE A 6 4.47 13.89 -1.62
CA PHE A 6 5.44 14.39 -0.64
C PHE A 6 6.50 15.29 -1.28
N THR A 7 7.04 14.86 -2.42
CA THR A 7 8.09 15.60 -3.13
C THR A 7 7.57 16.77 -3.96
N GLN A 8 6.24 16.92 -4.07
CA GLN A 8 5.58 17.90 -4.94
C GLN A 8 6.08 17.82 -6.40
N SER A 9 6.54 16.63 -6.82
CA SER A 9 7.15 16.41 -8.13
C SER A 9 6.10 16.34 -9.23
N THR A 10 4.88 15.92 -8.90
CA THR A 10 3.78 15.75 -9.85
C THR A 10 2.45 16.19 -9.24
N ARG A 11 1.47 16.53 -10.09
CA ARG A 11 0.09 16.78 -9.65
C ARG A 11 -0.50 15.52 -9.01
N TYR A 12 -1.35 15.71 -7.99
CA TYR A 12 -2.12 14.63 -7.40
C TYR A 12 -2.92 13.86 -8.46
N THR A 13 -2.83 12.53 -8.42
CA THR A 13 -3.60 11.63 -9.26
C THR A 13 -4.20 10.51 -8.41
N ILE A 14 -5.11 9.71 -8.99
CA ILE A 14 -5.68 8.52 -8.36
C ILE A 14 -4.60 7.50 -7.91
N LYS A 15 -3.39 7.55 -8.46
CA LYS A 15 -2.28 6.68 -8.06
C LYS A 15 -1.77 7.00 -6.65
N ALA A 16 -1.93 8.23 -6.19
CA ALA A 16 -1.63 8.62 -4.81
C ALA A 16 -2.62 7.99 -3.81
N ASP A 17 -3.89 7.86 -4.21
CA ASP A 17 -4.91 7.15 -3.43
C ASP A 17 -4.60 5.65 -3.37
N VAL A 18 -4.19 5.07 -4.50
CA VAL A 18 -3.73 3.67 -4.61
C VAL A 18 -2.56 3.38 -3.65
N PHE A 19 -1.56 4.26 -3.60
CA PHE A 19 -0.45 4.13 -2.66
C PHE A 19 -0.93 4.15 -1.21
N SER A 20 -1.85 5.06 -0.89
CA SER A 20 -2.40 5.21 0.45
C SER A 20 -3.25 3.98 0.83
N TYR A 21 -4.01 3.44 -0.12
CA TYR A 21 -4.78 2.21 0.05
C TYR A 21 -3.88 1.01 0.37
N ALA A 22 -2.75 0.84 -0.32
CA ALA A 22 -1.81 -0.24 -0.05
C ALA A 22 -1.23 -0.18 1.38
N LEU A 23 -0.92 1.02 1.88
CA LEU A 23 -0.49 1.19 3.28
C LEU A 23 -1.59 0.84 4.27
N CYS A 24 -2.83 1.30 4.04
CA CYS A 24 -3.97 0.96 4.89
C CYS A 24 -4.25 -0.54 4.88
N LEU A 25 -4.17 -1.19 3.71
CA LEU A 25 -4.37 -2.63 3.62
C LEU A 25 -3.29 -3.40 4.40
N TRP A 26 -2.03 -2.96 4.32
CA TRP A 26 -0.96 -3.55 5.13
C TRP A 26 -1.22 -3.38 6.64
N GLU A 27 -1.67 -2.21 7.08
CA GLU A 27 -2.06 -1.95 8.47
C GLU A 27 -3.21 -2.86 8.91
N LEU A 28 -4.22 -3.07 8.06
CA LEU A 28 -5.33 -3.99 8.36
C LEU A 28 -4.88 -5.45 8.47
N LEU A 29 -3.94 -5.89 7.62
CA LEU A 29 -3.44 -7.27 7.62
C LEU A 29 -2.52 -7.58 8.80
N THR A 30 -1.74 -6.59 9.24
CA THR A 30 -0.75 -6.76 10.30
C THR A 30 -1.27 -6.32 11.67
N GLY A 31 -2.27 -5.43 11.71
CA GLY A 31 -2.70 -4.74 12.92
C GLY A 31 -1.66 -3.74 13.44
N GLU A 32 -0.65 -3.38 12.65
CA GLU A 32 0.46 -2.52 13.04
C GLU A 32 0.44 -1.18 12.30
N ILE A 33 0.92 -0.14 12.97
CA ILE A 33 1.10 1.18 12.35
C ILE A 33 2.37 1.14 11.47
N PRO A 34 2.28 1.47 10.17
CA PRO A 34 3.44 1.55 9.28
C PRO A 34 4.51 2.48 9.86
N PHE A 35 5.71 1.94 10.09
CA PHE A 35 6.83 2.67 10.69
C PHE A 35 6.49 3.29 12.06
N ALA A 36 5.82 2.56 12.96
CA ALA A 36 5.42 3.04 14.30
C ALA A 36 6.54 3.70 15.15
N HIS A 37 7.80 3.42 14.85
CA HIS A 37 8.97 4.01 15.51
C HIS A 37 9.35 5.39 14.97
N LEU A 38 8.75 5.84 13.86
CA LEU A 38 9.00 7.12 13.22
C LEU A 38 7.82 8.07 13.40
N LYS A 39 8.12 9.37 13.36
CA LYS A 39 7.06 10.39 13.20
C LYS A 39 6.48 10.30 11.78
N PRO A 40 5.19 10.63 11.56
CA PRO A 40 4.55 10.50 10.25
C PRO A 40 5.30 11.19 9.10
N ALA A 41 5.85 12.39 9.35
CA ALA A 41 6.63 13.12 8.35
C ALA A 41 7.96 12.43 8.00
N ALA A 42 8.62 11.81 8.98
CA ALA A 42 9.86 11.07 8.77
C ALA A 42 9.59 9.77 7.99
N ALA A 43 8.53 9.03 8.35
CA ALA A 43 8.12 7.85 7.59
C ALA A 43 7.79 8.19 6.12
N ALA A 44 7.09 9.30 5.88
CA ALA A 44 6.81 9.78 4.53
C ALA A 44 8.08 10.16 3.76
N ALA A 45 9.04 10.82 4.42
CA ALA A 45 10.33 11.16 3.82
C ALA A 45 11.13 9.90 3.47
N ASP A 46 11.21 8.91 4.36
CA ASP A 46 11.92 7.66 4.09
C ASP A 46 11.30 6.88 2.94
N MET A 47 9.96 6.81 2.88
CA MET A 47 9.27 6.16 1.76
C MET A 47 9.53 6.86 0.41
N ALA A 48 9.71 8.19 0.43
CA ALA A 48 9.92 9.01 -0.75
C ALA A 48 11.39 9.00 -1.24
N TYR A 49 12.34 9.18 -0.33
CA TYR A 49 13.77 9.35 -0.68
C TYR A 49 14.60 8.08 -0.54
N HIS A 50 14.22 7.18 0.37
CA HIS A 50 14.95 5.94 0.64
C HIS A 50 14.22 4.69 0.12
N HIS A 51 13.05 4.88 -0.48
CA HIS A 51 12.21 3.81 -1.04
C HIS A 51 11.90 2.68 -0.05
N VAL A 52 11.94 2.96 1.26
CA VAL A 52 11.60 1.96 2.28
C VAL A 52 10.11 1.64 2.21
N ARG A 53 9.74 0.40 2.54
CA ARG A 53 8.35 -0.06 2.62
C ARG A 53 8.15 -0.90 3.88
N PRO A 54 6.92 -0.97 4.42
CA PRO A 54 6.62 -1.89 5.51
C PRO A 54 6.95 -3.34 5.13
N PRO A 55 7.44 -4.18 6.06
CA PRO A 55 7.81 -5.55 5.75
C PRO A 55 6.57 -6.39 5.42
N VAL A 56 6.63 -7.15 4.32
CA VAL A 56 5.57 -8.09 3.93
C VAL A 56 5.94 -9.47 4.46
N GLY A 57 5.25 -9.91 5.52
CA GLY A 57 5.50 -11.21 6.16
C GLY A 57 5.01 -12.39 5.30
N TYR A 58 5.57 -13.58 5.55
CA TYR A 58 5.18 -14.83 4.87
C TYR A 58 3.76 -15.30 5.17
N SER A 59 3.13 -14.76 6.23
CA SER A 59 1.74 -15.03 6.59
C SER A 59 0.75 -14.38 5.61
N ILE A 60 1.17 -13.36 4.86
CA ILE A 60 0.32 -12.68 3.89
C ILE A 60 0.24 -13.52 2.61
N PRO A 61 -0.96 -13.94 2.17
CA PRO A 61 -1.13 -14.70 0.93
C PRO A 61 -0.51 -14.00 -0.28
N LYS A 62 0.06 -14.79 -1.20
CA LYS A 62 0.75 -14.28 -2.39
C LYS A 62 -0.05 -13.24 -3.20
N PRO A 63 -1.35 -13.43 -3.50
CA PRO A 63 -2.11 -12.44 -4.26
C PRO A 63 -2.12 -11.05 -3.59
N ILE A 64 -2.27 -11.03 -2.26
CA ILE A 64 -2.30 -9.81 -1.47
C ILE A 64 -0.91 -9.19 -1.36
N SER A 65 0.13 -10.00 -1.20
CA SER A 65 1.51 -9.50 -1.20
C SER A 65 1.87 -8.82 -2.52
N SER A 66 1.46 -9.39 -3.66
CA SER A 66 1.65 -8.79 -4.98
C SER A 66 0.90 -7.47 -5.11
N LEU A 67 -0.32 -7.42 -4.57
CA LEU A 67 -1.14 -6.22 -4.54
C LEU A 67 -0.52 -5.09 -3.71
N LEU A 68 0.02 -5.41 -2.53
CA LEU A 68 0.73 -4.43 -1.70
C LEU A 68 1.94 -3.88 -2.47
N ILE A 69 2.75 -4.77 -3.04
CA ILE A 69 3.96 -4.42 -3.79
C ILE A 69 3.66 -3.54 -5.00
N SER A 70 2.59 -3.83 -5.75
CA SER A 70 2.18 -3.00 -6.90
C SER A 70 1.57 -1.67 -6.46
N GLY A 71 0.75 -1.67 -5.40
CA GLY A 71 0.01 -0.51 -4.94
C GLY A 71 0.89 0.59 -4.32
N TRP A 72 1.95 0.23 -3.59
CA TRP A 72 2.88 1.21 -3.01
C TRP A 72 4.18 1.38 -3.82
N ASN A 73 4.17 1.07 -5.12
CA ASN A 73 5.34 1.24 -5.96
C ASN A 73 5.78 2.72 -5.99
N ALA A 74 7.08 2.98 -6.08
CA ALA A 74 7.58 4.35 -6.21
C ALA A 74 7.22 4.97 -7.57
N CYS A 75 7.01 4.14 -8.60
CA CYS A 75 6.54 4.59 -9.89
C CYS A 75 5.00 4.44 -9.99
N PRO A 76 4.24 5.55 -10.03
CA PRO A 76 2.78 5.51 -10.06
C PRO A 76 2.21 4.92 -11.36
N GLU A 77 3.00 4.87 -12.44
CA GLU A 77 2.59 4.28 -13.73
C GLU A 77 2.43 2.75 -13.65
N VAL A 78 3.13 2.11 -12.71
CA VAL A 78 3.14 0.65 -12.56
C VAL A 78 1.92 0.15 -11.78
N SER A 79 1.30 1.01 -10.97
CA SER A 79 0.18 0.63 -10.12
C SER A 79 -1.14 0.65 -10.90
N ASP A 80 -1.64 -0.50 -11.34
CA ASP A 80 -2.91 -0.57 -12.06
C ASP A 80 -4.11 -0.46 -11.07
N PRO A 81 -4.96 0.60 -11.14
CA PRO A 81 -6.06 0.79 -10.20
C PRO A 81 -7.16 -0.26 -10.39
N ASP A 82 -7.35 -0.75 -11.63
CA ASP A 82 -8.41 -1.71 -11.94
C ASP A 82 -8.07 -3.08 -11.36
N GLU A 83 -6.80 -3.48 -11.41
CA GLU A 83 -6.30 -4.70 -10.77
C GLU A 83 -6.48 -4.64 -9.25
N LEU A 84 -6.22 -3.48 -8.64
CA LEU A 84 -6.39 -3.28 -7.20
C LEU A 84 -7.86 -3.43 -6.79
N ILE A 85 -8.78 -2.78 -7.50
CA ILE A 85 -10.22 -2.86 -7.19
C ILE A 85 -10.70 -4.31 -7.34
N HIS A 86 -10.29 -5.01 -8.40
CA HIS A 86 -10.69 -6.39 -8.64
C HIS A 86 -10.17 -7.34 -7.55
N GLN A 87 -8.90 -7.22 -7.17
CA GLN A 87 -8.29 -8.03 -6.11
C GLN A 87 -8.85 -7.69 -4.71
N SER A 88 -9.18 -6.42 -4.44
CA SER A 88 -9.83 -6.01 -3.19
C SER A 88 -11.24 -6.58 -3.06
N LEU A 89 -12.00 -6.66 -4.16
CA LEU A 89 -13.29 -7.34 -4.19
C LEU A 89 -13.14 -8.85 -3.93
N LEU A 90 -12.16 -9.49 -4.56
CA LEU A 90 -11.82 -10.90 -4.31
C LEU A 90 -11.38 -11.14 -2.86
N PHE A 91 -10.61 -10.22 -2.27
CA PHE A 91 -10.22 -10.31 -0.88
C PHE A 91 -11.42 -10.18 0.06
N GLY A 92 -12.34 -9.25 -0.23
CA GLY A 92 -13.61 -9.14 0.49
C GLY A 92 -14.47 -10.41 0.39
N MET A 93 -14.41 -11.12 -0.74
CA MET A 93 -15.04 -12.44 -0.88
C MET A 93 -14.31 -13.52 -0.06
N MET A 94 -12.98 -13.54 -0.06
CA MET A 94 -12.21 -14.50 0.75
C MET A 94 -12.40 -14.30 2.26
N ILE A 95 -12.51 -13.05 2.73
CA ILE A 95 -12.82 -12.79 4.15
C ILE A 95 -14.21 -13.30 4.51
N LYS A 96 -15.22 -13.08 3.64
CA LYS A 96 -16.58 -13.62 3.84
C LYS A 96 -16.63 -15.14 3.87
N GLU A 97 -15.77 -15.85 3.13
CA GLU A 97 -15.73 -17.32 3.16
C GLU A 97 -15.08 -17.88 4.43
N SER A 98 -14.25 -17.08 5.14
CA SER A 98 -13.60 -17.51 6.39
C SER A 98 -14.45 -17.34 7.66
N GLU A 99 -15.61 -16.68 7.56
CA GLU A 99 -16.58 -16.50 8.66
C GLU A 99 -17.77 -17.49 8.62
N CYS A 100 -17.71 -18.54 7.78
CA CYS A 100 -18.71 -19.61 7.69
C CYS A 100 -18.23 -20.93 8.32
#